data_AF-A0A379TGP6-F1
#
_entry.id   AF-A0A379TGP6-F1
#
_cell.length_a   1.000
_cell.length_b   1.000
_cell.length_c   1.000
_cell.angle_alpha   90.00
_cell.angle_beta   90.00
_cell.angle_gamma   90.00
#
_symmetry.space_group_name_H-M   'P 1'
#
loop_
_entity.id
_entity.type
_entity.pdbx_description
1 polymer ?
#
loop_
_entity_poly.entity_id
_entity_poly.type
_entity_poly.pdbx_seq_one_letter_code
_entity_poly.pdbx_strand_id
1 'polypeptide(L)'
;MPDKQEGDYEPGYNLIELDVSSDENGEKLFAQFHIREWQKNPGRFRAKQDRQGNDTFKHSFDLPCQENLTWIAPYSTVATSSPHQRNLITETILDTCDNEKQETNYAIKDFFELPTSQRHRIAGLLSLVEENDNHISDLERANLIINRVASNNLLNEFNVLVSKFKLENGE
;
A
#
# COMPACT_ATOMS: atom_id res chain seq x y z
N MET A 1 -21.18 -8.50 1.95
CA MET A 1 -20.60 -9.18 3.14
C MET A 1 -20.51 -10.65 2.77
N PRO A 2 -19.34 -11.31 2.96
CA PRO A 2 -19.18 -12.72 2.64
C PRO A 2 -20.12 -13.57 3.53
N ASP A 3 -20.60 -14.68 2.97
CA ASP A 3 -21.67 -15.48 3.55
C ASP A 3 -21.16 -16.36 4.70
N LYS A 4 -21.89 -16.42 5.83
CA LYS A 4 -21.48 -17.20 7.03
C LYS A 4 -21.57 -18.72 6.83
N GLN A 5 -22.11 -19.16 5.69
CA GLN A 5 -22.27 -20.57 5.31
C GLN A 5 -21.10 -21.10 4.47
N GLU A 6 -20.10 -20.27 4.15
CA GLU A 6 -18.82 -20.74 3.60
C GLU A 6 -18.05 -21.45 4.74
N GLY A 7 -18.35 -22.75 4.91
CA GLY A 7 -17.59 -23.62 5.80
C GLY A 7 -16.13 -23.59 5.41
N ASP A 8 -15.26 -23.45 6.42
CA ASP A 8 -13.79 -23.51 6.33
C ASP A 8 -13.05 -22.17 6.13
N TYR A 9 -13.63 -21.05 6.59
CA TYR A 9 -12.79 -19.89 6.89
C TYR A 9 -11.94 -20.15 8.15
N GLU A 10 -10.68 -20.53 7.95
CA GLU A 10 -9.69 -20.60 9.01
C GLU A 10 -9.00 -19.23 9.17
N PRO A 11 -9.10 -18.58 10.34
CA PRO A 11 -8.39 -17.33 10.58
C PRO A 11 -6.88 -17.59 10.51
N GLY A 12 -6.18 -16.74 9.77
CA GLY A 12 -4.77 -16.93 9.46
C GLY A 12 -4.18 -15.69 8.80
N TYR A 13 -2.86 -15.70 8.61
CA TYR A 13 -2.18 -14.70 7.79
C TYR A 13 -1.11 -15.37 6.95
N ASN A 14 -0.83 -14.78 5.79
CA ASN A 14 0.14 -15.30 4.83
C ASN A 14 1.20 -14.23 4.61
N LEU A 15 2.47 -14.59 4.78
CA LEU A 15 3.57 -13.77 4.30
C LEU A 15 3.97 -14.30 2.93
N ILE A 16 4.13 -13.40 1.97
CA ILE A 16 4.56 -13.72 0.62
C ILE A 16 5.83 -12.91 0.38
N GLU A 17 6.93 -13.62 0.18
CA GLU A 17 8.20 -13.06 -0.26
C GLU A 17 8.29 -13.27 -1.76
N LEU A 18 8.56 -12.18 -2.48
CA LEU A 18 8.72 -12.18 -3.93
C LEU A 18 10.13 -11.71 -4.25
N ASP A 19 10.82 -12.48 -5.07
CA ASP A 19 12.17 -12.16 -5.55
C ASP A 19 12.21 -12.36 -7.06
N VAL A 20 12.86 -11.44 -7.77
CA VAL A 20 13.06 -11.55 -9.22
C VAL A 20 14.54 -11.69 -9.48
N SER A 21 14.94 -12.81 -10.10
CA SER A 21 16.30 -13.02 -10.54
C SER A 21 16.34 -13.08 -12.06
N SER A 22 17.24 -12.30 -12.64
CA SER A 22 17.52 -12.31 -14.08
C SER A 22 18.82 -13.07 -14.33
N ASP A 23 18.80 -14.04 -15.24
CA ASP A 23 19.98 -14.75 -15.72
C ASP A 23 20.08 -14.71 -17.26
N GLU A 24 21.10 -15.35 -17.82
CA GLU A 24 21.33 -15.41 -19.28
C GLU A 24 20.17 -16.09 -20.04
N ASN A 25 19.30 -16.83 -19.34
CA ASN A 25 18.16 -17.55 -19.91
C ASN A 25 16.82 -16.82 -19.71
N GLY A 26 16.80 -15.67 -19.03
CA GLY A 26 15.61 -14.84 -18.84
C GLY A 26 15.36 -14.40 -17.40
N GLU A 27 14.18 -13.84 -17.15
CA GLU A 27 13.76 -13.40 -15.83
C GLU A 27 12.91 -14.47 -15.15
N LYS A 28 13.15 -14.71 -13.86
CA LYS A 28 12.38 -15.64 -13.04
C LYS A 28 11.86 -14.96 -11.79
N LEU A 29 10.56 -15.12 -11.54
CA LEU A 29 9.92 -14.72 -10.30
C LEU A 29 9.92 -15.91 -9.35
N PHE A 30 10.60 -15.76 -8.22
CA PHE A 30 10.54 -16.66 -7.09
C PHE A 30 9.51 -16.15 -6.08
N ALA A 31 8.52 -16.97 -5.78
CA ALA A 31 7.52 -16.69 -4.77
C ALA A 31 7.66 -17.68 -3.62
N GLN A 32 7.80 -17.17 -2.41
CA GLN A 32 7.89 -17.95 -1.19
C GLN A 32 6.74 -17.57 -0.25
N PHE A 33 5.97 -18.57 0.16
CA PHE A 33 4.77 -18.40 0.97
C PHE A 33 4.98 -19.00 2.36
N HIS A 34 4.76 -18.18 3.39
CA HIS A 34 4.70 -18.61 4.77
C HIS A 34 3.25 -18.50 5.26
N ILE A 35 2.56 -19.62 5.27
CA ILE A 35 1.15 -19.70 5.67
C ILE A 35 1.07 -19.93 7.18
N ARG A 36 0.22 -19.16 7.88
CA ARG A 36 -0.03 -19.28 9.31
C ARG A 36 -1.51 -19.49 9.57
N GLU A 37 -1.83 -20.59 10.23
CA GLU A 37 -3.20 -20.99 10.58
C GLU A 37 -3.41 -20.82 12.08
N TRP A 38 -4.60 -20.38 12.49
CA TRP A 38 -4.96 -20.27 13.89
C TRP A 38 -5.28 -21.63 14.50
N GLN A 39 -4.44 -22.07 15.44
CA GLN A 39 -4.68 -23.21 16.31
C GLN A 39 -5.50 -22.75 17.52
N LYS A 40 -6.63 -23.41 17.80
CA LYS A 40 -7.51 -23.04 18.92
C LYS A 40 -6.96 -23.41 20.31
N ASN A 41 -6.21 -24.52 20.43
CA ASN A 41 -5.73 -25.05 21.71
C ASN A 41 -4.29 -25.58 21.60
N PRO A 42 -3.28 -24.92 22.19
CA PRO A 42 -3.34 -23.55 22.73
C PRO A 42 -3.64 -22.54 21.61
N GLY A 43 -4.29 -21.43 21.96
CA GLY A 43 -4.58 -20.32 21.04
C GLY A 43 -3.30 -19.71 20.49
N ARG A 44 -2.89 -20.07 19.27
CA ARG A 44 -1.68 -19.54 18.63
C ARG A 44 -1.74 -19.68 17.12
N PHE A 45 -0.98 -18.84 16.41
CA PHE A 45 -0.69 -19.07 15.01
C PHE A 45 0.39 -20.15 14.87
N ARG A 46 0.13 -21.14 14.03
CA ARG A 46 1.08 -22.20 13.69
C ARG A 46 1.37 -22.14 12.19
N ALA A 47 2.62 -22.40 11.83
CA ALA A 47 2.97 -22.59 10.43
C ALA A 47 2.25 -23.79 9.82
N LYS A 48 1.60 -23.58 8.67
CA LYS A 48 1.10 -24.68 7.87
C LYS A 48 2.30 -25.45 7.33
N GLN A 49 2.33 -26.75 7.58
CA GLN A 49 3.39 -27.62 7.13
C GLN A 49 2.87 -28.53 6.01
N ASP A 50 3.71 -28.80 5.01
CA ASP A 50 3.43 -29.83 4.02
C ASP A 50 3.58 -31.25 4.61
N ARG A 51 3.39 -32.29 3.77
CA ARG A 51 3.54 -33.70 4.20
C ARG A 51 4.96 -34.06 4.64
N GLN A 52 5.96 -33.25 4.28
CA GLN A 52 7.37 -33.45 4.58
C GLN A 52 7.81 -32.62 5.81
N GLY A 53 6.92 -31.78 6.34
CA GLY A 53 7.18 -30.93 7.50
C GLY A 53 7.72 -29.55 7.14
N ASN A 54 7.83 -29.19 5.85
CA ASN A 54 8.29 -27.87 5.42
C ASN A 54 7.22 -26.83 5.72
N ASP A 55 7.62 -25.69 6.27
CA ASP A 55 6.74 -24.59 6.69
C ASP A 55 6.69 -23.42 5.69
N THR A 56 7.30 -23.64 4.53
CA THR A 56 7.60 -22.66 3.50
C THR A 56 7.30 -23.28 2.14
N PHE A 57 6.40 -22.67 1.38
CA PHE A 57 6.00 -23.14 0.06
C PHE A 57 6.69 -22.28 -1.00
N LYS A 58 7.42 -22.88 -1.93
CA LYS A 58 8.19 -22.16 -2.94
C LYS A 58 7.63 -22.44 -4.33
N HIS A 59 7.53 -21.40 -5.14
CA HIS A 59 7.16 -21.49 -6.54
C HIS A 59 8.09 -20.60 -7.38
N SER A 60 8.36 -21.03 -8.60
CA SER A 60 9.11 -20.24 -9.58
C SER A 60 8.26 -20.08 -10.83
N PHE A 61 8.14 -18.85 -11.32
CA PHE A 61 7.45 -18.52 -12.56
C PHE A 61 8.47 -17.95 -13.53
N ASP A 62 8.50 -18.47 -14.77
CA ASP A 62 9.26 -17.84 -15.84
C ASP A 62 8.53 -16.57 -16.27
N LEU A 63 9.23 -15.43 -16.24
CA LEU A 63 8.69 -14.17 -16.73
C LEU A 63 9.01 -14.06 -18.22
N PRO A 64 8.02 -13.73 -19.07
CA PRO A 64 8.25 -13.56 -20.50
C PRO A 64 9.23 -12.41 -20.75
N CYS A 65 10.18 -12.64 -21.67
CA CYS A 65 11.18 -11.65 -22.05
C CYS A 65 10.50 -10.32 -22.47
N GLN A 66 10.92 -9.21 -21.86
CA GLN A 66 10.27 -7.90 -21.85
C GLN A 66 10.16 -7.19 -23.21
N GLU A 67 10.53 -7.80 -24.32
CA GLU A 67 10.66 -7.11 -25.62
C GLU A 67 9.35 -6.48 -26.14
N ASN A 68 8.18 -6.84 -25.60
CA ASN A 68 6.88 -6.32 -26.08
C ASN A 68 5.84 -6.01 -24.99
N LEU A 69 6.21 -5.97 -23.71
CA LEU A 69 5.24 -5.68 -22.63
C LEU A 69 5.28 -4.20 -22.25
N THR A 70 4.53 -3.39 -22.99
CA THR A 70 4.14 -2.06 -22.51
C THR A 70 3.22 -2.26 -21.32
N TRP A 71 3.72 -2.02 -20.10
CA TRP A 71 2.87 -1.93 -18.92
C TRP A 71 1.89 -0.77 -19.11
N ILE A 72 0.63 -1.10 -19.42
CA ILE A 72 -0.44 -0.12 -19.45
C ILE A 72 -1.05 -0.14 -18.06
N ALA A 73 -0.75 0.89 -17.27
CA ALA A 73 -1.43 1.09 -16.00
C ALA A 73 -2.95 1.09 -16.24
N PRO A 74 -3.75 0.37 -15.43
CA PRO A 74 -5.18 0.36 -15.60
C PRO A 74 -5.69 1.80 -15.50
N TYR A 75 -6.32 2.29 -16.56
CA TYR A 75 -7.03 3.56 -16.53
C TYR A 75 -8.07 3.45 -15.41
N SER A 76 -7.95 4.28 -14.37
CA SER A 76 -9.04 4.49 -13.42
C SER A 76 -10.23 5.03 -14.20
N THR A 77 -11.13 4.14 -14.59
CA THR A 77 -12.45 4.52 -15.08
C THR A 77 -13.22 5.06 -13.88
N VAL A 78 -12.95 6.32 -13.53
CA VAL A 78 -13.91 7.13 -12.78
C VAL A 78 -15.20 7.08 -13.58
N ALA A 79 -16.20 6.38 -13.04
CA ALA A 79 -17.55 6.37 -13.56
C ALA A 79 -18.05 7.82 -13.54
N THR A 80 -17.82 8.51 -14.65
CA THR A 80 -18.22 9.89 -14.85
C THR A 80 -19.70 9.86 -15.19
N SER A 81 -20.53 10.15 -14.19
CA SER A 81 -21.87 10.67 -14.44
C SER A 81 -21.74 11.97 -15.25
N SER A 82 -21.95 11.85 -16.57
CA SER A 82 -21.95 12.94 -17.55
C SER A 82 -23.29 13.70 -17.53
N PRO A 83 -23.47 14.86 -18.20
CA PRO A 83 -22.49 15.84 -18.70
C PRO A 83 -22.84 17.30 -18.30
N HIS A 84 -21.84 18.19 -18.19
CA HIS A 84 -22.00 19.57 -18.67
C HIS A 84 -20.79 19.98 -19.53
N GLN A 85 -21.08 20.02 -20.84
CA GLN A 85 -20.49 20.74 -21.96
C GLN A 85 -18.99 21.11 -21.99
N ARG A 86 -18.28 20.39 -22.87
CA ARG A 86 -17.51 20.87 -24.05
C ARG A 86 -16.84 22.26 -23.95
N ASN A 87 -15.51 22.26 -23.99
CA ASN A 87 -14.74 22.81 -25.12
C ASN A 87 -13.40 22.09 -25.24
N LEU A 88 -13.13 21.55 -26.44
CA LEU A 88 -11.81 21.10 -26.85
C LEU A 88 -10.95 22.33 -27.12
N ILE A 89 -9.77 22.40 -26.50
CA ILE A 89 -8.60 23.02 -27.13
C ILE A 89 -7.45 22.04 -26.94
N THR A 90 -6.95 21.56 -28.08
CA THR A 90 -5.79 20.70 -28.25
C THR A 90 -4.50 21.52 -28.11
N GLU A 91 -3.47 20.85 -27.57
CA GLU A 91 -2.03 21.17 -27.65
C GLU A 91 -1.52 22.42 -26.94
N THR A 92 -0.88 22.18 -25.79
CA THR A 92 0.55 22.44 -25.51
C THR A 92 0.67 22.72 -24.01
N ILE A 93 0.95 21.69 -23.22
CA ILE A 93 1.45 21.88 -21.87
C ILE A 93 2.72 21.04 -21.75
N LEU A 94 3.84 21.74 -21.89
CA LEU A 94 5.11 21.32 -21.35
C LEU A 94 4.93 20.91 -19.88
N ASP A 95 5.22 19.65 -19.59
CA ASP A 95 6.24 19.29 -18.62
C ASP A 95 6.15 19.96 -17.23
N THR A 96 5.03 19.76 -16.51
CA THR A 96 4.94 20.18 -15.09
C THR A 96 4.10 19.27 -14.18
N CYS A 97 3.67 18.08 -14.63
CA CYS A 97 2.79 17.21 -13.83
C CYS A 97 3.50 16.05 -13.10
N ASP A 98 4.80 15.83 -13.32
CA ASP A 98 5.51 14.71 -12.69
C ASP A 98 6.12 15.03 -11.31
N ASN A 99 6.38 16.30 -10.99
CA ASN A 99 6.97 16.66 -9.69
C ASN A 99 5.99 16.48 -8.52
N GLU A 100 4.74 16.92 -8.65
CA GLU A 100 3.78 16.86 -7.53
C GLU A 100 3.48 15.42 -7.07
N LYS A 101 3.41 14.46 -8.02
CA LYS A 101 3.18 13.05 -7.70
C LYS A 101 4.40 12.42 -7.03
N GLN A 102 5.62 12.79 -7.45
CA GLN A 102 6.85 12.33 -6.82
C GLN A 102 6.98 12.86 -5.39
N GLU A 103 6.75 14.16 -5.19
CA GLU A 103 6.78 14.79 -3.86
C GLU A 103 5.76 14.17 -2.89
N THR A 104 4.56 13.84 -3.38
CA THR A 104 3.53 13.14 -2.61
C THR A 104 3.99 11.75 -2.16
N ASN A 105 4.62 10.99 -3.05
CA ASN A 105 5.11 9.64 -2.72
C ASN A 105 6.26 9.68 -1.69
N TYR A 106 7.14 10.67 -1.78
CA TYR A 106 8.21 10.87 -0.79
C TYR A 106 7.65 11.26 0.58
N ALA A 107 6.67 12.16 0.63
CA ALA A 107 6.06 12.56 1.90
C ALA A 107 5.28 11.42 2.58
N ILE A 108 4.61 10.55 1.81
CA ILE A 108 3.95 9.37 2.37
C ILE A 108 4.98 8.41 2.99
N LYS A 109 6.06 8.13 2.26
CA LYS A 109 7.16 7.30 2.77
C LYS A 109 7.73 7.89 4.07
N ASP A 110 8.08 9.17 4.02
CA ASP A 110 8.67 9.89 5.14
C ASP A 110 7.74 9.90 6.36
N PHE A 111 6.44 10.04 6.14
CA PHE A 111 5.44 9.96 7.20
C PHE A 111 5.44 8.60 7.92
N PHE A 112 5.61 7.49 7.21
CA PHE A 112 5.69 6.16 7.83
C PHE A 112 6.99 5.92 8.60
N GLU A 113 8.07 6.62 8.26
CA GLU A 113 9.34 6.57 8.99
C GLU A 113 9.28 7.37 10.32
N LEU A 114 8.30 8.28 10.49
CA LEU A 114 8.15 9.04 11.72
C LEU A 114 7.63 8.19 12.90
N PRO A 115 8.12 8.44 14.13
CA PRO A 115 7.56 7.88 15.35
C PRO A 115 6.05 8.09 15.47
N THR A 116 5.34 7.14 16.07
CA THR A 116 3.87 7.20 16.25
C THR A 116 3.39 8.49 16.93
N SER A 117 4.17 9.04 17.86
CA SER A 117 3.86 10.31 18.53
C SER A 117 3.81 11.49 17.56
N GLN A 118 4.73 11.55 16.60
CA GLN A 118 4.79 12.60 15.58
C GLN A 118 3.71 12.42 14.52
N ARG A 119 3.42 11.17 14.10
CA ARG A 119 2.29 10.89 13.22
C ARG A 119 0.95 11.34 13.81
N HIS A 120 0.73 11.08 15.10
CA HIS A 120 -0.43 11.59 15.83
C HIS A 120 -0.44 13.12 15.93
N ARG A 121 0.73 13.74 16.12
CA ARG A 121 0.85 15.20 16.16
C ARG A 121 0.50 15.85 14.82
N ILE A 122 0.96 15.27 13.70
CA ILE A 122 0.59 15.72 12.35
C ILE A 122 -0.92 15.59 12.14
N ALA A 123 -1.51 14.46 12.52
CA ALA A 123 -2.95 14.26 12.43
C ALA A 123 -3.74 15.29 13.25
N GLY A 124 -3.27 15.62 14.46
CA GLY A 124 -3.88 16.64 15.31
C GLY A 124 -3.74 18.05 14.73
N LEU A 125 -2.57 18.40 14.18
CA LEU A 125 -2.35 19.70 13.53
C LEU A 125 -3.24 19.91 12.31
N LEU A 126 -3.48 18.85 11.54
CA LEU A 126 -4.39 18.88 10.38
C LEU A 126 -5.86 18.66 10.77
N SER A 127 -6.18 18.55 12.07
CA SER A 127 -7.53 18.27 12.58
C SER A 127 -8.18 17.02 11.96
N LEU A 128 -7.38 15.99 11.65
CA LEU A 128 -7.79 14.75 10.98
C LEU A 128 -8.13 13.61 11.96
N VAL A 129 -8.11 13.88 13.26
CA VAL A 129 -8.36 12.89 14.31
C VAL A 129 -9.86 12.86 14.63
N GLU A 130 -10.48 11.70 14.45
CA GLU A 130 -11.87 11.45 14.86
C GLU A 130 -11.89 10.57 16.12
N GLU A 131 -12.93 10.72 16.97
CA GLU A 131 -13.05 9.94 18.22
C GLU A 131 -13.11 8.43 18.00
N ASN A 132 -13.61 7.99 16.84
CA ASN A 132 -13.69 6.59 16.44
C ASN A 132 -12.33 5.97 16.08
N ASP A 133 -11.31 6.77 15.81
CA ASP A 133 -9.98 6.28 15.40
C ASP A 133 -9.20 5.70 16.58
N ASN A 134 -9.66 5.88 17.81
CA ASN A 134 -8.95 5.40 19.00
C ASN A 134 -8.89 3.87 19.10
N HIS A 135 -9.81 3.16 18.43
CA HIS A 135 -9.94 1.71 18.51
C HIS A 135 -9.19 0.92 17.43
N ILE A 136 -8.64 1.60 16.41
CA ILE A 136 -7.92 0.97 15.30
C ILE A 136 -6.41 0.95 15.55
N SER A 137 -5.71 0.02 14.89
CA SER A 137 -4.26 -0.11 15.01
C SER A 137 -3.52 1.12 14.47
N ASP A 138 -2.29 1.36 14.95
CA ASP A 138 -1.47 2.51 14.52
C ASP A 138 -1.24 2.55 13.01
N LEU A 139 -1.08 1.37 12.38
CA LEU A 139 -0.87 1.25 10.94
C LEU A 139 -2.12 1.66 10.16
N GLU A 140 -3.29 1.16 10.57
CA GLU A 140 -4.57 1.52 9.95
C GLU A 140 -4.88 3.00 10.13
N ARG A 141 -4.56 3.54 11.30
CA ARG A 141 -4.73 4.97 11.61
C ARG A 141 -3.88 5.84 10.70
N ALA A 142 -2.62 5.46 10.49
CA ALA A 142 -1.73 6.14 9.55
C ALA A 142 -2.30 6.15 8.11
N ASN A 143 -2.86 5.02 7.66
CA ASN A 143 -3.52 4.95 6.35
C ASN A 143 -4.77 5.84 6.27
N LEU A 144 -5.58 5.88 7.34
CA LEU A 144 -6.74 6.78 7.39
C LEU A 144 -6.34 8.24 7.32
N ILE A 145 -5.27 8.64 8.01
CA ILE A 145 -4.75 10.00 7.96
C ILE A 145 -4.39 10.36 6.51
N ILE A 146 -3.65 9.52 5.80
CA ILE A 146 -3.28 9.76 4.38
C ILE A 146 -4.54 9.90 3.51
N ASN A 147 -5.51 9.00 3.67
CA ASN A 147 -6.76 9.05 2.91
C ASN A 147 -7.56 10.31 3.20
N ARG A 148 -7.60 10.77 4.46
CA ARG A 148 -8.26 12.02 4.84
C ARG A 148 -7.49 13.25 4.35
N VAL A 149 -6.16 13.23 4.32
CA VAL A 149 -5.35 14.31 3.71
C VAL A 149 -5.72 14.45 2.24
N ALA A 150 -5.76 13.34 1.50
CA ALA A 150 -6.15 13.31 0.10
C ALA A 150 -7.60 13.78 -0.11
N SER A 151 -8.51 13.36 0.77
CA SER A 151 -9.93 13.73 0.67
C SER A 151 -10.22 15.19 1.00
N ASN A 152 -9.43 15.80 1.90
CA ASN A 152 -9.57 17.21 2.30
C ASN A 152 -8.67 18.17 1.51
N ASN A 153 -7.94 17.67 0.51
CA ASN A 153 -6.98 18.44 -0.29
C ASN A 153 -5.89 19.16 0.54
N LEU A 154 -5.49 18.56 1.67
CA LEU A 154 -4.50 19.10 2.62
C LEU A 154 -3.07 18.63 2.31
N LEU A 155 -2.82 18.22 1.08
CA LEU A 155 -1.60 17.49 0.70
C LEU A 155 -0.33 18.36 0.82
N ASN A 156 -0.44 19.64 0.46
CA ASN A 156 0.65 20.60 0.61
C ASN A 156 1.00 20.84 2.08
N GLU A 157 0.01 21.02 2.95
CA GLU A 157 0.22 21.23 4.39
C GLU A 157 0.80 19.98 5.05
N PHE A 158 0.35 18.81 4.64
CA PHE A 158 0.89 17.52 5.06
C PHE A 158 2.38 17.39 4.69
N ASN A 159 2.75 17.65 3.43
CA ASN A 159 4.14 17.56 2.97
C ASN A 159 5.09 18.48 3.76
N VAL A 160 4.65 19.70 4.05
CA VAL A 160 5.41 20.67 4.87
C VAL A 160 5.60 20.15 6.29
N LEU A 161 4.56 19.63 6.93
CA LEU A 161 4.62 19.11 8.30
C LEU A 161 5.52 17.87 8.40
N VAL A 162 5.39 16.93 7.46
CA VAL A 162 6.23 15.72 7.42
C VAL A 162 7.70 16.09 7.25
N SER A 163 8.02 16.99 6.31
CA SER A 163 9.39 17.45 6.08
C SER A 163 9.98 18.12 7.33
N LYS A 164 9.17 18.92 8.04
CA LYS A 164 9.59 19.57 9.29
C LYS A 164 9.96 18.54 10.37
N PHE A 165 9.08 17.57 10.64
CA PHE A 165 9.35 16.56 11.66
C PHE A 165 10.48 15.61 11.29
N LYS A 166 10.68 15.33 9.99
CA LYS A 166 11.82 14.55 9.52
C LYS A 166 13.16 15.24 9.77
N LEU A 167 13.23 16.56 9.54
CA LEU A 167 14.42 17.35 9.87
C LEU A 167 14.71 17.35 11.39
N GLU A 168 13.67 17.44 12.23
CA GLU A 168 13.81 17.39 13.70
C GLU A 168 14.32 16.03 14.24
N ASN A 169 14.21 14.93 13.46
CA ASN A 169 14.75 13.61 13.84
C ASN A 169 16.10 13.28 13.18
N GLY A 170 16.55 14.09 12.23
CA GLY A 170 17.77 13.88 11.45
C GLY A 170 19.02 14.58 12.00
N GLU A 171 18.87 15.35 13.09
CA GLU A 171 19.96 15.86 13.95
C GLU A 171 20.12 14.99 15.20
#